data_AF-A0A1B8PMH6-F1
#
_entry.id   AF-A0A1B8PMH6-F1
#
_cell.length_a   1.000
_cell.length_b   1.000
_cell.length_c   1.000
_cell.angle_alpha   90.00
_cell.angle_beta   90.00
_cell.angle_gamma   90.00
#
_symmetry.space_group_name_H-M   'P 1'
#
loop_
_entity.id
_entity.type
_entity.pdbx_description
1 polymer ?
#
loop_
_entity_poly.entity_id
_entity_poly.type
_entity_poly.pdbx_seq_one_letter_code
_entity_poly.pdbx_strand_id
1 'polypeptide(L)'
;MDMTDLFILQEVLTDDVPFRVHNVKIDKFICEQDLPLMLLAHHDRLSDELKTQKPLTEFFGRINDKVTTAQACAIFGVSSDSLRPATHIKITGTTVIVWDDFPLALHLQFTNTAKDSQITDEIDTVQAVANEIDNILLSGNVNVLHKNISKTLMSVDLHDDEFIITPNDGYTRLPNSHALATTQILNHIRHTTPHIMAYLNHALHDRIMGHVQERF
;
A
#
# COMPACT_ATOMS: atom_id res chain seq x y z
N MET A 1 7.86 -38.70 -23.38
CA MET A 1 7.85 -37.22 -23.37
C MET A 1 7.06 -36.86 -22.13
N ASP A 2 7.73 -36.65 -21.00
CA ASP A 2 7.04 -36.19 -19.80
C ASP A 2 6.60 -34.75 -20.08
N MET A 3 5.29 -34.54 -20.13
CA MET A 3 4.73 -33.19 -20.11
C MET A 3 5.09 -32.61 -18.75
N THR A 4 6.11 -31.76 -18.71
CA THR A 4 6.36 -30.94 -17.52
C THR A 4 5.23 -29.92 -17.48
N ASP A 5 4.28 -30.07 -16.55
CA ASP A 5 3.18 -29.12 -16.39
C ASP A 5 3.77 -27.71 -16.21
N LEU A 6 3.36 -26.79 -17.09
CA LEU A 6 3.75 -25.38 -17.06
C LEU A 6 2.68 -24.59 -16.31
N PHE A 7 3.11 -23.85 -15.29
CA PHE A 7 2.27 -22.93 -14.53
C PHE A 7 2.72 -21.50 -14.80
N ILE A 8 1.76 -20.62 -15.11
CA ILE A 8 1.99 -19.18 -15.20
C ILE A 8 1.61 -18.56 -13.85
N LEU A 9 2.56 -17.89 -13.21
CA LEU A 9 2.38 -17.28 -11.88
C LEU A 9 1.17 -16.36 -11.85
N GLN A 10 1.01 -15.52 -12.89
CA GLN A 10 -0.09 -14.59 -13.01
C GLN A 10 -1.46 -15.27 -13.08
N GLU A 11 -1.56 -16.43 -13.76
CA GLU A 11 -2.79 -17.22 -13.86
C GLU A 11 -3.10 -17.93 -12.54
N VAL A 12 -2.08 -18.54 -11.91
CA VAL A 12 -2.20 -19.18 -10.59
C VAL A 12 -2.73 -18.21 -9.54
N LEU A 13 -2.38 -16.93 -9.64
CA LEU A 13 -2.85 -15.88 -8.72
C LEU A 13 -4.29 -15.46 -8.97
N THR A 14 -4.80 -15.61 -10.20
CA THR A 14 -6.19 -15.33 -10.57
C THR A 14 -7.12 -16.52 -10.34
N ASP A 15 -6.56 -17.73 -10.37
CA ASP A 15 -7.29 -18.94 -10.02
C ASP A 15 -7.68 -18.92 -8.54
N ASP A 16 -8.78 -19.60 -8.19
CA ASP A 16 -9.25 -19.76 -6.80
C ASP A 16 -8.36 -20.76 -6.03
N VAL A 17 -7.06 -20.49 -6.06
CA VAL A 17 -6.00 -21.27 -5.43
C VAL A 17 -5.95 -20.90 -3.95
N PRO A 18 -5.88 -21.88 -3.03
CA PRO A 18 -5.95 -21.66 -1.60
C PRO A 18 -4.63 -21.11 -1.02
N PHE A 19 -4.25 -19.90 -1.41
CA PHE A 19 -3.16 -19.19 -0.76
C PHE A 19 -3.52 -18.88 0.70
N ARG A 20 -2.54 -18.99 1.60
CA ARG A 20 -2.63 -18.49 2.97
C ARG A 20 -1.57 -17.46 3.25
N VAL A 21 -1.82 -16.58 4.21
CA VAL A 21 -0.78 -15.67 4.72
C VAL A 21 0.11 -16.45 5.68
N HIS A 22 1.42 -16.46 5.42
CA HIS A 22 2.42 -17.02 6.32
C HIS A 22 2.92 -15.98 7.32
N ASN A 23 3.10 -14.73 6.90
CA ASN A 23 3.59 -13.68 7.76
C ASN A 23 3.14 -12.29 7.27
N VAL A 24 2.91 -11.38 8.22
CA VAL A 24 2.76 -9.93 7.96
C VAL A 24 3.68 -9.17 8.91
N LYS A 25 4.57 -8.37 8.34
CA LYS A 25 5.50 -7.52 9.07
C LYS A 25 5.23 -6.06 8.71
N ILE A 26 5.06 -5.22 9.73
CA ILE A 26 4.97 -3.77 9.58
C ILE A 26 6.39 -3.21 9.69
N ASP A 27 6.83 -2.50 8.65
CA ASP A 27 8.15 -1.86 8.61
C ASP A 27 8.09 -0.38 9.01
N LYS A 28 6.98 0.31 8.70
CA LYS A 28 6.74 1.71 9.09
C LYS A 28 5.27 1.91 9.44
N PHE A 29 5.02 2.54 10.59
CA PHE A 29 3.70 2.96 11.02
C PHE A 29 3.76 4.38 11.59
N ILE A 30 3.16 5.34 10.87
CA ILE A 30 2.92 6.71 11.33
C ILE A 30 1.42 6.88 11.49
N CYS A 31 1.02 7.41 12.63
CA CYS A 31 -0.34 7.83 12.93
C CYS A 31 -0.24 9.02 13.90
N GLU A 32 -0.04 10.21 13.34
CA GLU A 32 0.34 11.42 14.10
C GLU A 32 -0.48 12.62 13.62
N GLN A 33 -0.84 13.50 14.54
CA GLN A 33 -1.56 14.74 14.23
C GLN A 33 -0.59 15.90 14.05
N ASP A 34 -0.98 16.85 13.20
CA ASP A 34 -0.29 18.14 12.98
C ASP A 34 1.18 18.03 12.53
N LEU A 35 1.53 16.99 11.77
CA LEU A 35 2.85 16.95 11.13
C LEU A 35 2.96 18.07 10.06
N PRO A 36 4.16 18.65 9.85
CA PRO A 36 4.32 19.74 8.88
C PRO A 36 3.85 19.37 7.46
N LEU A 37 2.94 20.18 6.92
CA LEU A 37 2.38 20.06 5.57
C LEU A 37 2.76 21.26 4.72
N MET A 38 2.82 21.06 3.40
CA MET A 38 3.01 22.18 2.47
C MET A 38 1.90 23.21 2.68
N LEU A 39 2.26 24.49 2.68
CA LEU A 39 1.30 25.59 2.81
C LEU A 39 0.16 25.49 1.79
N LEU A 40 0.45 24.99 0.58
CA LEU A 40 -0.56 24.67 -0.44
C LEU A 40 -1.63 23.69 0.07
N ALA A 41 -1.23 22.60 0.72
CA ALA A 41 -2.16 21.59 1.22
C ALA A 41 -3.04 22.14 2.36
N HIS A 42 -2.53 23.08 3.16
CA HIS A 42 -3.35 23.79 4.14
C HIS A 42 -4.34 24.74 3.47
N HIS A 43 -3.95 25.43 2.38
CA HIS A 43 -4.85 26.30 1.62
C HIS A 43 -6.00 25.52 0.98
N ASP A 44 -5.71 24.34 0.41
CA ASP A 44 -6.72 23.45 -0.18
C ASP A 44 -7.76 22.96 0.84
N ARG A 45 -7.42 22.98 2.14
CA ARG A 45 -8.31 22.59 3.25
C ARG A 45 -9.11 23.75 3.85
N LEU A 46 -8.86 25.00 3.45
CA LEU A 46 -9.70 26.14 3.85
C LEU A 46 -11.10 26.03 3.23
N SER A 47 -12.09 26.67 3.87
CA SER A 47 -13.42 26.82 3.29
C SER A 47 -13.36 27.68 2.01
N ASP A 48 -14.32 27.50 1.12
CA ASP A 48 -14.35 28.23 -0.16
C ASP A 48 -14.48 29.75 0.06
N GLU A 49 -15.17 30.19 1.11
CA GLU A 49 -15.21 31.59 1.51
C GLU A 49 -13.82 32.12 1.87
N LEU A 50 -13.07 31.36 2.66
CA LEU A 50 -11.71 31.73 3.06
C LEU A 50 -10.73 31.66 1.88
N LYS A 51 -10.86 30.69 0.97
CA LYS A 51 -10.06 30.63 -0.26
C LYS A 51 -10.31 31.85 -1.16
N THR A 52 -11.54 32.34 -1.21
CA THR A 52 -11.90 33.55 -1.95
C THR A 52 -11.31 34.81 -1.31
N GLN A 53 -11.34 34.88 0.03
CA GLN A 53 -10.75 36.00 0.78
C GLN A 53 -9.22 36.00 0.81
N LYS A 54 -8.62 34.81 0.68
CA LYS A 54 -7.18 34.55 0.75
C LYS A 54 -6.73 33.78 -0.50
N PRO A 55 -6.68 34.43 -1.68
CA PRO A 55 -6.33 33.75 -2.91
C PRO A 55 -4.90 33.22 -2.85
N LEU A 56 -4.68 32.02 -3.39
CA LEU A 56 -3.37 31.34 -3.36
C LEU A 56 -2.23 32.18 -3.95
N THR A 57 -2.55 33.10 -4.88
CA THR A 57 -1.62 34.04 -5.51
C THR A 57 -0.84 34.90 -4.50
N GLU A 58 -1.42 35.18 -3.33
CA GLU A 58 -0.77 35.94 -2.26
C GLU A 58 0.38 35.16 -1.58
N PHE A 59 0.43 33.84 -1.78
CA PHE A 59 1.35 32.93 -1.08
C PHE A 59 2.30 32.17 -2.01
N PHE A 60 2.34 32.46 -3.32
CA PHE A 60 3.13 31.70 -4.29
C PHE A 60 4.61 31.53 -3.94
N GLY A 61 5.24 32.49 -3.26
CA GLY A 61 6.63 32.35 -2.81
C GLY A 61 6.85 31.31 -1.70
N ARG A 62 5.76 30.82 -1.08
CA ARG A 62 5.77 30.00 0.15
C ARG A 62 4.92 28.74 0.05
N ILE A 63 4.29 28.46 -1.09
CA ILE A 63 3.37 27.31 -1.24
C ILE A 63 4.01 25.95 -0.92
N ASN A 64 5.34 25.86 -1.08
CA ASN A 64 6.11 24.65 -0.81
C ASN A 64 6.69 24.59 0.62
N ASP A 65 6.52 25.64 1.43
CA ASP A 65 6.97 25.67 2.82
C ASP A 65 6.20 24.62 3.62
N LYS A 66 6.90 23.75 4.36
CA LYS A 66 6.29 22.80 5.28
C LYS A 66 6.06 23.49 6.63
N VAL A 67 4.79 23.60 7.04
CA VAL A 67 4.36 24.31 8.25
C VAL A 67 3.27 23.52 9.00
N THR A 68 3.14 23.75 10.31
CA THR A 68 2.03 23.20 11.11
C THR A 68 0.72 23.94 10.82
N THR A 69 -0.42 23.39 11.25
CA THR A 69 -1.72 24.04 11.10
C THR A 69 -1.75 25.42 11.76
N ALA A 70 -1.20 25.56 12.97
CA ALA A 70 -1.14 26.85 13.66
C ALA A 70 -0.32 27.91 12.87
N GLN A 71 0.81 27.49 12.30
CA GLN A 71 1.64 28.36 11.45
C GLN A 71 0.91 28.73 10.16
N ALA A 72 0.20 27.80 9.52
CA ALA A 72 -0.59 28.07 8.34
C ALA A 72 -1.69 29.11 8.61
N CYS A 73 -2.45 28.97 9.72
CA CYS A 73 -3.45 29.97 10.11
C CYS A 73 -2.84 31.36 10.30
N ALA A 74 -1.66 31.44 10.94
CA ALA A 74 -0.94 32.70 11.12
C ALA A 74 -0.48 33.31 9.77
N ILE A 75 -0.03 32.48 8.82
CA ILE A 75 0.39 32.92 7.48
C ILE A 75 -0.80 33.43 6.67
N PHE A 76 -1.93 32.71 6.69
CA PHE A 76 -3.15 33.14 6.00
C PHE A 76 -3.84 34.33 6.70
N GLY A 77 -3.50 34.60 7.96
CA GLY A 77 -4.14 35.62 8.78
C GLY A 77 -5.61 35.29 9.07
N VAL A 78 -5.90 34.01 9.34
CA VAL A 78 -7.23 33.49 9.69
C VAL A 78 -7.27 33.03 11.14
N SER A 79 -8.47 32.72 11.67
CA SER A 79 -8.62 32.19 13.03
C SER A 79 -7.88 30.86 13.19
N SER A 80 -7.39 30.56 14.39
CA SER A 80 -6.82 29.25 14.72
C SER A 80 -7.82 28.12 14.49
N ASP A 81 -9.11 28.40 14.57
CA ASP A 81 -10.18 27.41 14.41
C ASP A 81 -10.59 27.21 12.94
N SER A 82 -10.01 27.99 12.02
CA SER A 82 -10.32 27.91 10.58
C SER A 82 -9.72 26.67 9.90
N LEU A 83 -8.71 26.04 10.52
CA LEU A 83 -8.12 24.79 10.05
C LEU A 83 -8.01 23.83 11.24
N ARG A 84 -8.34 22.57 11.00
CA ARG A 84 -8.10 21.51 11.99
C ARG A 84 -6.74 20.86 11.73
N PRO A 85 -6.01 20.46 12.79
CA PRO A 85 -4.86 19.58 12.64
C PRO A 85 -5.23 18.34 11.84
N ALA A 86 -4.46 18.04 10.81
CA ALA A 86 -4.66 16.84 9.99
C ALA A 86 -4.06 15.63 10.70
N THR A 87 -4.67 14.46 10.53
CA THR A 87 -4.07 13.18 10.92
C THR A 87 -3.25 12.64 9.75
N HIS A 88 -2.02 12.22 10.02
CA HIS A 88 -1.09 11.66 9.05
C HIS A 88 -0.94 10.16 9.27
N ILE A 89 -1.28 9.37 8.25
CA ILE A 89 -1.22 7.92 8.31
C ILE A 89 -0.27 7.39 7.25
N LYS A 90 0.73 6.63 7.69
CA LYS A 90 1.63 5.89 6.79
C LYS A 90 1.76 4.48 7.32
N ILE A 91 1.42 3.52 6.48
CA ILE A 91 1.53 2.11 6.76
C ILE A 91 2.34 1.49 5.63
N THR A 92 3.50 0.92 5.95
CA THR A 92 4.26 0.11 5.01
C THR A 92 4.75 -1.15 5.66
N GLY A 93 4.86 -2.21 4.88
CA GLY A 93 5.36 -3.47 5.38
C GLY A 93 5.56 -4.51 4.30
N THR A 94 5.73 -5.74 4.75
CA THR A 94 5.90 -6.91 3.92
C THR A 94 4.95 -8.01 4.35
N THR A 95 4.48 -8.79 3.38
CA THR A 95 3.65 -9.97 3.62
C THR A 95 4.20 -11.14 2.82
N VAL A 96 4.06 -12.35 3.37
CA VAL A 96 4.37 -13.58 2.66
C VAL A 96 3.09 -14.38 2.50
N ILE A 97 2.70 -14.65 1.26
CA ILE A 97 1.61 -15.58 0.94
C ILE A 97 2.20 -16.89 0.40
N VAL A 98 1.58 -18.01 0.76
CA VAL A 98 2.08 -19.35 0.45
C VAL A 98 0.96 -20.20 -0.11
N TRP A 99 1.26 -20.94 -1.17
CA TRP A 99 0.48 -22.07 -1.63
C TRP A 99 1.23 -23.34 -1.23
N ASP A 100 0.63 -24.16 -0.35
CA ASP A 100 1.33 -25.32 0.22
C ASP A 100 1.38 -26.52 -0.76
N ASP A 101 0.29 -26.77 -1.52
CA ASP A 101 0.19 -27.91 -2.45
C ASP A 101 1.15 -27.80 -3.65
N PHE A 102 1.49 -26.57 -4.01
CA PHE A 102 2.53 -26.26 -4.97
C PHE A 102 3.52 -25.35 -4.27
N PRO A 103 4.68 -25.85 -3.78
CA PRO A 103 5.52 -25.22 -2.77
C PRO A 103 6.10 -23.89 -3.27
N LEU A 104 5.26 -22.87 -3.20
CA LEU A 104 5.38 -21.55 -3.79
C LEU A 104 5.06 -20.52 -2.71
N ALA A 105 5.97 -19.59 -2.50
CA ALA A 105 5.75 -18.44 -1.63
C ALA A 105 6.08 -17.15 -2.37
N LEU A 106 5.27 -16.13 -2.12
CA LEU A 106 5.45 -14.78 -2.62
C LEU A 106 5.71 -13.85 -1.45
N HIS A 107 6.87 -13.22 -1.44
CA HIS A 107 7.20 -12.15 -0.52
C HIS A 107 6.95 -10.81 -1.21
N LEU A 108 5.97 -10.09 -0.68
CA LEU A 108 5.35 -8.90 -1.27
C LEU A 108 5.54 -7.71 -0.34
N GLN A 109 5.66 -6.51 -0.90
CA GLN A 109 5.64 -5.26 -0.13
C GLN A 109 4.27 -4.60 -0.27
N PHE A 110 3.83 -3.93 0.80
CA PHE A 110 2.56 -3.21 0.81
C PHE A 110 2.72 -1.80 1.37
N THR A 111 1.89 -0.87 0.92
CA THR A 111 1.82 0.51 1.40
C THR A 111 0.41 1.07 1.26
N ASN A 112 -0.06 1.90 2.19
CA ASN A 112 -1.33 2.63 2.04
C ASN A 112 -1.24 3.78 1.01
N THR A 113 -0.07 4.39 0.86
CA THR A 113 0.13 5.52 -0.07
C THR A 113 1.55 5.54 -0.62
N ALA A 114 1.77 6.10 -1.81
CA ALA A 114 3.13 6.36 -2.32
C ALA A 114 3.80 7.59 -1.65
N LYS A 115 3.01 8.43 -0.98
CA LYS A 115 3.49 9.62 -0.27
C LYS A 115 4.17 9.26 1.06
N ASP A 116 4.78 10.25 1.70
CA ASP A 116 5.36 10.11 3.04
C ASP A 116 4.30 9.72 4.09
N SER A 117 3.08 10.26 3.94
CA SER A 117 1.87 9.92 4.70
C SER A 117 0.63 10.31 3.89
N GLN A 118 -0.48 9.63 4.15
CA GLN A 118 -1.81 10.02 3.71
C GLN A 118 -2.41 10.94 4.78
N ILE A 119 -3.12 11.98 4.34
CA ILE A 119 -3.72 12.97 5.22
C ILE A 119 -5.22 12.70 5.28
N THR A 120 -5.79 12.77 6.48
CA THR A 120 -7.22 12.65 6.71
C THR A 120 -7.70 13.64 7.76
N ASP A 121 -8.93 14.12 7.57
CA ASP A 121 -9.66 14.96 8.53
C ASP A 121 -10.57 14.12 9.44
N GLU A 122 -10.53 12.79 9.33
CA GLU A 122 -11.25 11.87 10.20
C GLU A 122 -10.80 12.04 11.66
N ILE A 123 -11.77 12.20 12.55
CA ILE A 123 -11.56 12.47 13.97
C ILE A 123 -11.21 11.15 14.68
N ASP A 124 -11.91 10.08 14.33
CA ASP A 124 -11.63 8.77 14.90
C ASP A 124 -10.37 8.18 14.24
N THR A 125 -9.27 8.19 14.99
CA THR A 125 -7.98 7.68 14.54
C THR A 125 -8.01 6.18 14.22
N VAL A 126 -8.80 5.40 14.95
CA VAL A 126 -8.96 3.95 14.72
C VAL A 126 -9.70 3.73 13.41
N GLN A 127 -10.79 4.46 13.18
CA GLN A 127 -11.53 4.41 11.91
C GLN A 127 -10.69 4.93 10.73
N ALA A 128 -9.91 5.98 10.94
CA ALA A 128 -9.01 6.54 9.94
C ALA A 128 -7.97 5.50 9.49
N VAL A 129 -7.37 4.77 10.43
CA VAL A 129 -6.44 3.68 10.11
C VAL A 129 -7.16 2.53 9.40
N ALA A 130 -8.36 2.15 9.83
CA ALA A 130 -9.15 1.11 9.15
C ALA A 130 -9.41 1.46 7.67
N ASN A 131 -9.80 2.71 7.39
CA ASN A 131 -9.99 3.19 6.02
C ASN A 131 -8.69 3.14 5.19
N GLU A 132 -7.53 3.39 5.81
CA GLU A 132 -6.23 3.32 5.13
C GLU A 132 -5.77 1.88 4.87
N ILE A 133 -6.21 0.90 5.67
CA ILE A 133 -5.95 -0.53 5.43
C ILE A 133 -6.67 -0.98 4.16
N ASP A 134 -7.91 -0.53 3.95
CA ASP A 134 -8.69 -0.84 2.74
C ASP A 134 -8.03 -0.30 1.47
N ASN A 135 -7.31 0.82 1.60
CA ASN A 135 -6.58 1.47 0.51
C ASN A 135 -5.13 0.99 0.34
N ILE A 136 -4.69 -0.03 1.08
CA ILE A 136 -3.36 -0.62 0.87
C ILE A 136 -3.19 -1.02 -0.61
N LEU A 137 -1.96 -0.96 -1.12
CA LEU A 137 -1.59 -1.52 -2.41
C LEU A 137 -0.34 -2.35 -2.25
N LEU A 138 -0.31 -3.48 -2.95
CA LEU A 138 0.90 -4.28 -3.15
C LEU A 138 1.76 -3.57 -4.19
N SER A 139 3.06 -3.44 -3.91
CA SER A 139 3.95 -2.66 -4.77
C SER A 139 5.40 -3.10 -4.63
N GLY A 140 6.26 -2.56 -5.49
CA GLY A 140 7.69 -2.74 -5.40
C GLY A 140 8.13 -4.14 -5.81
N ASN A 141 9.05 -4.72 -5.02
CA ASN A 141 9.67 -5.99 -5.37
C ASN A 141 8.76 -7.17 -5.03
N VAL A 142 8.70 -8.12 -5.95
CA VAL A 142 8.12 -9.44 -5.72
C VAL A 142 9.28 -10.43 -5.66
N ASN A 143 9.39 -11.15 -4.55
CA ASN A 143 10.34 -12.24 -4.45
C ASN A 143 9.57 -13.57 -4.37
N VAL A 144 9.99 -14.53 -5.17
CA VAL A 144 9.33 -15.82 -5.32
C VAL A 144 10.25 -16.90 -4.76
N LEU A 145 9.72 -17.72 -3.87
CA LEU A 145 10.36 -18.98 -3.47
C LEU A 145 9.56 -20.10 -4.13
N HIS A 146 10.22 -20.85 -5.01
CA HIS A 146 9.63 -21.96 -5.74
C HIS A 146 10.54 -23.17 -5.57
N LYS A 147 10.06 -24.24 -4.93
CA LYS A 147 10.88 -25.43 -4.65
C LYS A 147 10.54 -26.64 -5.51
N ASN A 148 9.51 -26.54 -6.35
CA ASN A 148 9.04 -27.69 -7.12
C ASN A 148 9.94 -27.95 -8.33
N ILE A 149 10.60 -29.11 -8.36
CA ILE A 149 11.48 -29.52 -9.46
C ILE A 149 10.76 -30.31 -10.57
N SER A 150 9.53 -30.76 -10.32
CA SER A 150 8.75 -31.57 -11.28
C SER A 150 7.82 -30.74 -12.16
N LYS A 151 7.64 -29.45 -11.84
CA LYS A 151 6.73 -28.54 -12.54
C LYS A 151 7.44 -27.23 -12.86
N THR A 152 7.20 -26.69 -14.05
CA THR A 152 7.78 -25.43 -14.48
C THR A 152 6.91 -24.28 -13.99
N LEU A 153 7.51 -23.27 -13.38
CA LEU A 153 6.85 -22.01 -13.05
C LEU A 153 7.45 -20.90 -13.92
N MET A 154 6.59 -20.13 -14.55
CA MET A 154 6.94 -18.99 -15.38
C MET A 154 6.16 -17.76 -14.93
N SER A 155 6.75 -16.58 -15.07
CA SER A 155 6.01 -15.32 -15.02
C SER A 155 5.92 -14.74 -16.42
N VAL A 156 4.76 -14.18 -16.74
CA VAL A 156 4.52 -13.38 -17.95
C VAL A 156 4.29 -11.93 -17.52
N ASP A 157 4.95 -10.99 -18.17
CA ASP A 157 4.76 -9.56 -17.87
C ASP A 157 3.63 -8.92 -18.70
N LEU A 158 3.48 -7.60 -18.62
CA LEU A 158 2.41 -6.87 -19.33
C LEU A 158 2.64 -6.71 -20.85
N HIS A 159 3.82 -7.10 -21.34
CA HIS A 159 4.21 -7.07 -22.75
C HIS A 159 4.43 -8.49 -23.30
N ASP A 160 3.89 -9.49 -22.61
CA ASP A 160 4.05 -10.91 -22.92
C ASP A 160 5.52 -11.39 -22.90
N ASP A 161 6.41 -10.72 -22.16
CA ASP A 161 7.76 -11.21 -21.91
C ASP A 161 7.70 -12.37 -20.91
N GLU A 162 8.50 -13.42 -21.17
CA GLU A 162 8.49 -14.67 -20.41
C GLU A 162 9.73 -14.78 -19.52
N PHE A 163 9.51 -15.08 -18.23
CA PHE A 163 10.57 -15.31 -17.27
C PHE A 163 10.38 -16.62 -16.53
N ILE A 164 11.24 -17.61 -16.80
CA ILE A 164 11.23 -18.90 -16.11
C ILE A 164 11.78 -18.73 -14.70
N ILE A 165 10.97 -19.10 -13.70
CA ILE A 165 11.35 -19.07 -12.29
C ILE A 165 11.98 -20.42 -11.94
N THR A 166 13.32 -20.46 -11.93
CA THR A 166 14.05 -21.69 -11.61
C THR A 166 13.82 -22.09 -10.15
N PRO A 167 13.59 -23.39 -9.86
CA PRO A 167 13.48 -23.87 -8.49
C PRO A 167 14.71 -23.51 -7.65
N ASN A 168 14.49 -22.99 -6.44
CA ASN A 168 15.54 -22.54 -5.52
C ASN A 168 15.10 -22.73 -4.07
N ASP A 169 16.07 -22.98 -3.18
CA ASP A 169 15.86 -23.04 -1.73
C ASP A 169 15.63 -21.66 -1.10
N GLY A 170 16.03 -20.59 -1.79
CA GLY A 170 15.84 -19.20 -1.40
C GLY A 170 14.85 -18.43 -2.27
N TYR A 171 14.61 -17.17 -1.89
CA TYR A 171 13.81 -16.24 -2.67
C TYR A 171 14.58 -15.72 -3.89
N THR A 172 13.96 -15.80 -5.06
CA THR A 172 14.41 -15.17 -6.30
C THR A 172 13.59 -13.91 -6.54
N ARG A 173 14.25 -12.77 -6.75
CA ARG A 173 13.58 -11.52 -7.10
C ARG A 173 13.13 -11.57 -8.57
N LEU A 174 11.86 -11.29 -8.82
CA LEU A 174 11.37 -11.13 -10.19
C LEU A 174 11.98 -9.89 -10.86
N PRO A 175 12.20 -9.91 -12.18
CA PRO A 175 12.48 -8.68 -12.92
C PRO A 175 11.38 -7.65 -12.72
N ASN A 176 11.72 -6.36 -12.85
CA ASN A 176 10.80 -5.27 -12.47
C ASN A 176 9.47 -5.31 -13.24
N SER A 177 9.47 -5.65 -14.53
CA SER A 177 8.25 -5.74 -15.34
C SER A 177 7.33 -6.87 -14.89
N HIS A 178 7.89 -8.04 -14.56
CA HIS A 178 7.16 -9.18 -13.99
C HIS A 178 6.65 -8.91 -12.57
N ALA A 179 7.42 -8.22 -11.73
CA ALA A 179 6.98 -7.78 -10.41
C ALA A 179 5.80 -6.79 -10.53
N LEU A 180 5.86 -5.86 -11.49
CA LEU A 180 4.76 -4.95 -11.78
C LEU A 180 3.51 -5.71 -12.24
N ALA A 181 3.63 -6.62 -13.21
CA ALA A 181 2.51 -7.45 -13.66
C ALA A 181 1.86 -8.23 -12.52
N THR A 182 2.68 -8.85 -11.67
CA THR A 182 2.22 -9.61 -10.48
C THR A 182 1.46 -8.72 -9.50
N THR A 183 2.03 -7.58 -9.12
CA THR A 183 1.38 -6.67 -8.15
C THR A 183 0.12 -6.03 -8.73
N GLN A 184 0.08 -5.73 -10.03
CA GLN A 184 -1.12 -5.24 -10.70
C GLN A 184 -2.26 -6.26 -10.65
N ILE A 185 -1.99 -7.53 -10.95
CA ILE A 185 -2.99 -8.60 -10.87
C ILE A 185 -3.50 -8.77 -9.45
N LEU A 186 -2.60 -8.85 -8.46
CA LEU A 186 -3.01 -9.01 -7.06
C LEU A 186 -3.87 -7.83 -6.57
N ASN A 187 -3.48 -6.60 -6.90
CA ASN A 187 -4.28 -5.42 -6.58
C ASN A 187 -5.62 -5.42 -7.32
N HIS A 188 -5.63 -5.82 -8.59
CA HIS A 188 -6.86 -5.92 -9.38
C HIS A 188 -7.85 -6.88 -8.73
N ILE A 189 -7.44 -8.13 -8.45
CA ILE A 189 -8.27 -9.15 -7.78
C ILE A 189 -8.74 -8.63 -6.41
N ARG A 190 -7.85 -8.00 -5.64
CA ARG A 190 -8.20 -7.46 -4.33
C ARG A 190 -9.33 -6.42 -4.39
N HIS A 191 -9.47 -5.68 -5.49
CA HIS A 191 -10.54 -4.70 -5.70
C HIS A 191 -11.77 -5.26 -6.43
N THR A 192 -11.62 -6.19 -7.38
CA THR A 192 -12.73 -6.69 -8.22
C THR A 192 -13.38 -7.95 -7.66
N THR A 193 -12.61 -8.80 -6.98
CA THR A 193 -13.06 -10.06 -6.38
C THR A 193 -12.52 -10.19 -4.94
N PRO A 194 -12.96 -9.29 -4.03
CA PRO A 194 -12.39 -9.19 -2.67
C PRO A 194 -12.52 -10.46 -1.82
N HIS A 195 -13.47 -11.36 -2.14
CA HIS A 195 -13.64 -12.63 -1.46
C HIS A 195 -12.46 -13.60 -1.69
N ILE A 196 -11.84 -13.59 -2.88
CA ILE A 196 -10.66 -14.40 -3.20
C ILE A 196 -9.45 -13.94 -2.36
N MET A 197 -9.34 -12.63 -2.13
CA MET A 197 -8.27 -12.02 -1.35
C MET A 197 -8.63 -11.80 0.12
N ALA A 198 -9.74 -12.36 0.60
CA ALA A 198 -10.21 -12.15 1.98
C ALA A 198 -9.18 -12.62 3.02
N TYR A 199 -8.46 -13.72 2.73
CA TYR A 199 -7.39 -14.22 3.61
C TYR A 199 -6.28 -13.17 3.83
N LEU A 200 -5.90 -12.45 2.77
CA LEU A 200 -4.87 -11.42 2.84
C LEU A 200 -5.41 -10.15 3.51
N ASN A 201 -6.63 -9.73 3.15
CA ASN A 201 -7.28 -8.56 3.73
C ASN A 201 -7.44 -8.69 5.25
N HIS A 202 -7.95 -9.82 5.72
CA HIS A 202 -8.09 -10.10 7.15
C HIS A 202 -6.74 -10.11 7.85
N ALA A 203 -5.73 -10.81 7.29
CA ALA A 203 -4.41 -10.87 7.92
C ALA A 203 -3.72 -9.50 8.02
N LEU A 204 -3.84 -8.65 6.98
CA LEU A 204 -3.34 -7.27 7.02
C LEU A 204 -4.08 -6.46 8.07
N HIS A 205 -5.42 -6.53 8.05
CA HIS A 205 -6.27 -5.81 8.98
C HIS A 205 -5.94 -6.18 10.43
N ASP A 206 -5.96 -7.47 10.78
CA ASP A 206 -5.69 -7.96 12.12
C ASP A 206 -4.30 -7.55 12.60
N ARG A 207 -3.28 -7.66 11.73
CA ARG A 207 -1.92 -7.30 12.10
C ARG A 207 -1.75 -5.80 12.35
N ILE A 208 -2.34 -4.97 11.49
CA ILE A 208 -2.21 -3.50 11.58
C ILE A 208 -3.05 -2.98 12.74
N MET A 209 -4.29 -3.45 12.92
CA MET A 209 -5.14 -3.04 14.04
C MET A 209 -4.60 -3.54 15.38
N GLY A 210 -3.99 -4.72 15.43
CA GLY A 210 -3.23 -5.16 16.60
C GLY A 210 -2.10 -4.19 16.95
N HIS A 211 -1.39 -3.66 15.95
CA HIS A 211 -0.35 -2.64 16.17
C HIS A 211 -0.91 -1.29 16.65
N VAL A 212 -2.11 -0.92 16.22
CA VAL A 212 -2.82 0.27 16.73
C VAL A 212 -3.14 0.10 18.22
N GLN A 213 -3.70 -1.04 18.62
CA GLN A 213 -4.08 -1.35 20.01
C GLN A 213 -2.88 -1.43 20.97
N GLU A 214 -1.71 -1.81 20.48
CA GLU A 214 -0.47 -1.80 21.28
C GLU A 214 0.05 -0.38 21.54
N ARG A 215 -0.35 0.59 20.70
CA ARG A 215 0.23 1.95 20.68
C ARG A 215 -0.70 3.03 21.25
N PHE A 216 -2.01 2.78 21.29
CA PHE A 216 -3.05 3.68 21.79
C PHE A 216 -3.95 2.95 22.80
#